data_AF-A0A3M9Y0Q0-F1
#
_entry.id   AF-A0A3M9Y0Q0-F1
#
_cell.length_a   1.000
_cell.length_b   1.000
_cell.length_c   1.000
_cell.angle_alpha   90.00
_cell.angle_beta   90.00
_cell.angle_gamma   90.00
#
_symmetry.space_group_name_H-M   'P 1'
#
loop_
_entity.id
_entity.type
_entity.pdbx_description
1 polymer ?
#
loop_
_entity_poly.entity_id
_entity_poly.type
_entity_poly.pdbx_seq_one_letter_code
_entity_poly.pdbx_strand_id
1 'polypeptide(L)'
;MDAEDTREFHKFPKGERCVECGSKKWYWDGGRRYCRRGHQVEGVVQFEFGDDEFGDTGKVARKAKEVRQREKQKLAGKAARDLYLECVQLVLRLQVDWLVNAKGHKAELETVVRDLWDLRLRGSPAAATEEQMLHDSTSEAELSVFSSQPTSEQDESGSTLPHRKKRAKSWASDAGDGWPAPRLPDTLALCYLGCLLLRAPTRIGDFVRWAKGGNITYKQAEMWNRLPATHQKQFQVADLARFDDGELHSSVMNLALSFHANYEMVFPPLNDVLITLQYVRELGLPGLSAHLYPALNGN
;
A
#
# COMPACT_ATOMS: atom_id res chain seq x y z
N MET A 1 -52.58 -9.00 -55.41
CA MET A 1 -52.36 -7.58 -55.78
C MET A 1 -52.45 -6.81 -54.47
N ASP A 2 -51.35 -6.76 -53.74
CA ASP A 2 -51.29 -6.00 -52.50
C ASP A 2 -50.77 -4.61 -52.86
N ALA A 3 -51.66 -3.62 -52.78
CA ALA A 3 -51.33 -2.22 -53.07
C ALA A 3 -50.19 -1.77 -52.14
N GLU A 4 -49.10 -1.29 -52.72
CA GLU A 4 -47.98 -0.71 -51.97
C GLU A 4 -48.49 0.54 -51.23
N ASP A 5 -48.53 0.47 -49.90
CA ASP A 5 -48.94 1.57 -49.01
C ASP A 5 -47.84 2.64 -48.97
N THR A 6 -47.96 3.67 -49.82
CA THR A 6 -46.98 4.76 -50.03
C THR A 6 -46.92 5.80 -48.91
N ARG A 7 -47.47 5.50 -47.74
CA ARG A 7 -47.55 6.43 -46.60
C ARG A 7 -46.23 6.49 -45.82
N GLU A 8 -45.78 7.70 -45.50
CA GLU A 8 -44.58 7.91 -44.67
C GLU A 8 -44.92 7.71 -43.17
N PHE A 9 -44.25 6.74 -42.53
CA PHE A 9 -44.49 6.41 -41.12
C PHE A 9 -43.38 6.92 -40.20
N HIS A 10 -43.75 7.76 -39.24
CA HIS A 10 -42.88 8.23 -38.16
C HIS A 10 -43.02 7.35 -36.91
N LYS A 11 -42.01 7.37 -36.03
CA LYS A 11 -42.06 6.68 -34.72
C LYS A 11 -42.65 7.60 -33.65
N PHE A 12 -43.39 7.03 -32.70
CA PHE A 12 -43.80 7.77 -31.50
C PHE A 12 -42.59 8.10 -30.59
N PRO A 13 -42.66 9.20 -29.81
CA PRO A 13 -41.71 9.49 -28.74
C PRO A 13 -41.54 8.32 -27.75
N LYS A 14 -40.38 8.24 -27.09
CA LYS A 14 -40.08 7.14 -26.14
C LYS A 14 -41.13 7.10 -25.02
N GLY A 15 -41.96 6.05 -25.02
CA GLY A 15 -42.99 5.79 -24.01
C GLY A 15 -44.42 5.86 -24.54
N GLU A 16 -44.64 6.60 -25.64
CA GLU A 16 -45.96 6.76 -26.25
C GLU A 16 -46.24 5.70 -27.32
N ARG A 17 -47.49 5.26 -27.41
CA ARG A 17 -48.01 4.30 -28.41
C ARG A 17 -49.48 4.62 -28.67
N CYS A 18 -50.01 4.16 -29.80
CA CYS A 18 -51.45 4.21 -30.05
C CYS A 18 -52.21 3.50 -28.92
N VAL A 19 -53.19 4.17 -28.31
CA VAL A 19 -53.96 3.65 -27.17
C VAL A 19 -54.76 2.40 -27.56
N GLU A 20 -55.29 2.37 -28.79
CA GLU A 20 -56.17 1.29 -29.24
C GLU A 20 -55.43 0.04 -29.73
N CYS A 21 -54.26 0.17 -30.36
CA CYS A 21 -53.54 -0.99 -30.92
C CYS A 21 -52.07 -1.13 -30.49
N GLY A 22 -51.55 -0.22 -29.67
CA GLY A 22 -50.17 -0.25 -29.18
C GLY A 22 -49.11 -0.04 -30.27
N SER A 23 -49.50 0.39 -31.47
CA SER A 23 -48.53 0.61 -32.54
C SER A 23 -47.58 1.77 -32.21
N LYS A 24 -46.30 1.56 -32.52
CA LYS A 24 -45.21 2.51 -32.29
C LYS A 24 -44.93 3.42 -33.50
N LYS A 25 -45.75 3.33 -34.54
CA LYS A 25 -45.61 4.09 -35.78
C LYS A 25 -46.91 4.81 -36.11
N TRP A 26 -46.81 6.00 -36.69
CA TRP A 26 -47.94 6.85 -37.08
C TRP A 26 -47.64 7.60 -38.38
N TYR A 27 -48.68 8.05 -39.08
CA TYR A 27 -48.63 8.85 -40.30
C TYR A 27 -49.61 10.02 -40.20
N TRP A 28 -49.41 11.06 -41.00
CA TRP A 28 -50.35 12.17 -41.15
C TRP A 28 -51.26 11.93 -42.35
N ASP A 29 -52.55 12.19 -42.17
CA ASP A 29 -53.51 12.24 -43.27
C ASP A 29 -54.57 13.31 -42.96
N GLY A 30 -54.82 14.22 -43.90
CA GLY A 30 -55.86 15.26 -43.78
C GLY A 30 -55.83 16.10 -42.49
N GLY A 31 -54.64 16.46 -41.99
CA GLY A 31 -54.48 17.28 -40.78
C GLY A 31 -54.73 16.54 -39.46
N ARG A 32 -54.83 15.21 -39.48
CA ARG A 32 -54.94 14.35 -38.29
C ARG A 32 -53.87 13.27 -38.30
N ARG A 33 -53.43 12.86 -37.10
CA ARG A 33 -52.47 11.76 -36.95
C ARG A 33 -53.21 10.44 -36.86
N TYR A 34 -52.73 9.47 -37.62
CA TYR A 34 -53.22 8.10 -37.60
C TYR A 34 -52.08 7.16 -37.24
N CYS A 35 -52.36 6.14 -36.44
CA CYS A 35 -51.40 5.09 -36.18
C CYS A 35 -51.22 4.20 -37.42
N ARG A 36 -50.19 3.34 -37.49
CA ARG A 36 -49.98 2.44 -38.65
C ARG A 36 -51.21 1.57 -39.00
N ARG A 37 -52.10 1.29 -38.04
CA ARG A 37 -53.32 0.50 -38.25
C ARG A 37 -54.56 1.35 -38.54
N GLY A 38 -54.43 2.67 -38.69
CA GLY A 38 -55.52 3.57 -39.08
C GLY A 38 -56.33 4.17 -37.92
N HIS A 39 -55.90 4.01 -36.67
CA HIS A 39 -56.58 4.64 -35.51
C HIS A 39 -56.18 6.10 -35.36
N GLN A 40 -57.15 6.99 -35.19
CA GLN A 40 -56.91 8.43 -35.02
C GLN A 40 -56.31 8.71 -33.63
N VAL A 41 -55.24 9.50 -33.59
CA VAL A 41 -54.53 9.88 -32.36
C VAL A 41 -54.82 11.36 -32.10
N GLU A 42 -55.74 11.62 -31.17
CA GLU A 42 -56.17 12.97 -30.81
C GLU A 42 -55.11 13.71 -29.96
N GLY A 43 -55.00 15.04 -30.10
CA GLY A 43 -54.32 15.87 -29.09
C GLY A 43 -52.99 16.57 -29.44
N VAL A 44 -52.62 16.75 -30.71
CA VAL A 44 -51.54 17.71 -31.05
C VAL A 44 -51.95 18.57 -32.24
N VAL A 45 -52.10 19.87 -31.95
CA VAL A 45 -52.27 20.94 -32.93
C VAL A 45 -50.88 21.29 -33.48
N GLN A 46 -50.77 21.38 -34.79
CA GLN A 46 -49.54 21.84 -35.45
C GLN A 46 -49.37 23.34 -35.15
N PHE A 47 -48.29 23.71 -34.48
CA PHE A 47 -47.77 25.07 -34.61
C PHE A 47 -47.00 25.10 -35.93
N GLU A 48 -47.62 25.65 -36.97
CA GLU A 48 -46.89 26.08 -38.15
C GLU A 48 -46.03 27.27 -37.73
N PHE A 49 -44.73 27.04 -37.53
CA PHE A 49 -43.78 28.16 -37.56
C PHE A 49 -43.67 28.56 -39.02
N GLY A 50 -44.30 29.70 -39.35
CA GLY A 50 -44.22 30.31 -40.67
C GLY A 50 -42.77 30.56 -41.06
N ASP A 51 -42.48 30.34 -42.33
CA ASP A 51 -41.22 30.72 -42.98
C ASP A 51 -41.03 32.24 -42.85
N ASP A 52 -40.22 32.66 -41.88
CA ASP A 52 -39.67 34.01 -41.82
C ASP A 52 -38.28 33.95 -41.15
N GLU A 53 -37.25 34.02 -41.99
CA GLU A 53 -36.01 34.79 -41.80
C GLU A 53 -35.75 35.32 -40.37
N PHE A 54 -35.35 34.45 -39.44
CA PHE A 54 -34.83 34.86 -38.13
C PHE A 54 -33.54 34.09 -37.82
N GLY A 55 -32.43 34.82 -37.83
CA GLY A 55 -31.08 34.28 -37.76
C GLY A 55 -30.84 33.36 -36.57
N ASP A 56 -30.30 32.16 -36.87
CA ASP A 56 -29.79 31.20 -35.92
C ASP A 56 -28.58 31.79 -35.17
N THR A 57 -28.87 32.59 -34.14
CA THR A 57 -27.89 33.18 -33.23
C THR A 57 -28.16 32.72 -31.80
N GLY A 58 -28.44 31.44 -31.62
CA GLY A 58 -28.41 30.78 -30.33
C GLY A 58 -27.10 30.04 -30.10
N LYS A 59 -26.02 30.72 -29.69
CA LYS A 59 -24.81 30.01 -29.21
C LYS A 59 -25.17 29.27 -27.93
N VAL A 60 -25.46 27.97 -28.04
CA VAL A 60 -25.61 27.08 -26.90
C VAL A 60 -24.25 26.96 -26.21
N ALA A 61 -24.02 27.76 -25.18
CA ALA A 61 -22.85 27.64 -24.33
C ALA A 61 -22.97 26.34 -23.52
N ARG A 62 -22.38 25.25 -24.03
CA ARG A 62 -22.13 24.05 -23.23
C ARG A 62 -21.30 24.47 -22.03
N LYS A 63 -21.88 24.40 -20.83
CA LYS A 63 -21.18 24.61 -19.56
C LYS A 63 -19.93 23.73 -19.57
N ALA A 64 -18.75 24.36 -19.63
CA ALA A 64 -17.49 23.65 -19.69
C ALA A 64 -17.42 22.70 -18.50
N LYS A 65 -17.26 21.40 -18.80
CA LYS A 65 -17.06 20.38 -17.77
C LYS A 65 -15.79 20.75 -17.02
N GLU A 66 -15.93 21.16 -15.77
CA GLU A 66 -14.77 21.35 -14.89
C GLU A 66 -13.94 20.08 -14.96
N VAL A 67 -12.69 20.24 -15.41
CA VAL A 67 -11.70 19.18 -15.39
C VAL A 67 -11.40 18.97 -13.92
N ARG A 68 -12.18 18.11 -13.26
CA ARG A 68 -11.78 17.51 -11.99
C ARG A 68 -10.37 17.00 -12.21
N GLN A 69 -9.40 17.58 -11.51
CA GLN A 69 -8.04 17.06 -11.47
C GLN A 69 -8.19 15.56 -11.22
N ARG A 70 -7.71 14.75 -12.17
CA ARG A 70 -7.71 13.31 -12.01
C ARG A 70 -6.90 13.04 -10.76
N GLU A 71 -7.59 12.69 -9.67
CA GLU A 71 -6.96 12.15 -8.47
C GLU A 71 -5.99 11.07 -8.96
N LYS A 72 -4.71 11.24 -8.60
CA LYS A 72 -3.60 10.41 -9.10
C LYS A 72 -4.03 8.94 -8.96
N GLN A 73 -4.10 8.22 -10.08
CA GLN A 73 -4.57 6.83 -10.08
C GLN A 73 -3.80 6.04 -9.01
N LYS A 74 -4.55 5.41 -8.10
CA LYS A 74 -3.98 4.56 -7.06
C LYS A 74 -3.20 3.45 -7.74
N LEU A 75 -1.92 3.34 -7.44
CA LEU A 75 -1.06 2.27 -7.97
C LEU A 75 -1.59 0.92 -7.49
N ALA A 76 -1.40 -0.15 -8.27
CA ALA A 76 -1.81 -1.51 -7.90
C ALA A 76 -0.70 -2.53 -8.21
N GLY A 77 -0.77 -3.69 -7.58
CA GLY A 77 0.18 -4.79 -7.82
C GLY A 77 1.63 -4.44 -7.46
N LYS A 78 2.57 -4.79 -8.33
CA LYS A 78 4.02 -4.59 -8.15
C LYS A 78 4.38 -3.14 -7.86
N ALA A 79 3.87 -2.19 -8.66
CA ALA A 79 4.15 -0.76 -8.49
C ALA A 79 3.71 -0.21 -7.12
N ALA A 80 2.65 -0.76 -6.53
CA ALA A 80 2.22 -0.37 -5.18
C ALA A 80 3.14 -0.95 -4.09
N ARG A 81 3.64 -2.18 -4.29
CA ARG A 81 4.60 -2.82 -3.38
C ARG A 81 5.96 -2.09 -3.42
N ASP A 82 6.43 -1.74 -4.62
CA ASP A 82 7.70 -1.02 -4.78
C ASP A 82 7.61 0.37 -4.11
N LEU A 83 6.53 1.12 -4.39
CA LEU A 83 6.29 2.39 -3.69
C LEU A 83 6.21 2.19 -2.17
N TYR A 84 5.57 1.12 -1.69
CA TYR A 84 5.52 0.82 -0.26
C TYR A 84 6.92 0.63 0.33
N LEU A 85 7.81 -0.10 -0.35
CA LEU A 85 9.18 -0.31 0.10
C LEU A 85 10.00 0.99 0.07
N GLU A 86 9.87 1.80 -0.98
CA GLU A 86 10.49 3.14 -1.04
C GLU A 86 10.07 4.01 0.15
N CYS A 87 8.80 3.93 0.50
CA CYS A 87 8.21 4.68 1.60
C CYS A 87 8.74 4.23 2.96
N VAL A 88 8.85 2.93 3.21
CA VAL A 88 9.46 2.38 4.43
C VAL A 88 10.95 2.69 4.49
N GLN A 89 11.66 2.60 3.37
CA GLN A 89 13.07 2.95 3.27
C GLN A 89 13.33 4.43 3.55
N LEU A 90 12.47 5.33 3.06
CA LEU A 90 12.58 6.75 3.37
C LEU A 90 12.43 7.01 4.87
N VAL A 91 11.47 6.35 5.53
CA VAL A 91 11.31 6.44 6.99
C VAL A 91 12.59 5.98 7.69
N LEU A 92 13.12 4.82 7.30
CA LEU A 92 14.35 4.27 7.89
C LEU A 92 15.53 5.25 7.73
N ARG A 93 15.71 5.84 6.55
CA ARG A 93 16.75 6.84 6.29
C ARG A 93 16.62 8.06 7.19
N LEU A 94 15.41 8.61 7.32
CA LEU A 94 15.17 9.76 8.19
C LEU A 94 15.40 9.44 9.68
N GLN A 95 15.06 8.21 10.11
CA GLN A 95 15.32 7.76 11.47
C GLN A 95 16.82 7.65 11.76
N VAL A 96 17.57 7.03 10.86
CA VAL A 96 19.02 6.86 10.97
C VAL A 96 19.73 8.22 10.95
N ASP A 97 19.36 9.10 10.01
CA ASP A 97 19.91 10.46 9.91
C ASP A 97 19.73 11.21 11.23
N TRP A 98 18.52 11.20 11.80
CA TRP A 98 18.25 11.83 13.08
C TRP A 98 19.06 11.20 14.23
N LEU A 99 19.21 9.87 14.25
CA LEU A 99 20.00 9.16 15.27
C LEU A 99 21.48 9.57 15.23
N VAL A 100 22.06 9.71 14.04
CA VAL A 100 23.45 10.11 13.86
C VAL A 100 23.61 11.61 14.15
N ASN A 101 22.86 12.47 13.46
CA ASN A 101 23.09 13.91 13.43
C ASN A 101 22.50 14.64 14.65
N ALA A 102 21.31 14.28 15.11
CA ALA A 102 20.64 14.96 16.22
C ALA A 102 20.91 14.28 17.57
N LYS A 103 20.85 12.94 17.62
CA LYS A 103 21.03 12.18 18.87
C LYS A 103 22.50 11.92 19.22
N GLY A 104 23.40 11.98 18.23
CA GLY A 104 24.84 11.82 18.38
C GLY A 104 25.33 10.37 18.38
N HIS A 105 24.63 9.45 17.70
CA HIS A 105 25.13 8.10 17.49
C HIS A 105 26.31 8.07 16.50
N LYS A 106 27.12 7.02 16.53
CA LYS A 106 28.25 6.85 15.60
C LYS A 106 27.76 6.80 14.16
N ALA A 107 28.50 7.40 13.24
CA ALA A 107 28.20 7.38 11.80
C ALA A 107 28.14 5.94 11.22
N GLU A 108 28.89 5.00 11.81
CA GLU A 108 28.84 3.56 11.48
C GLU A 108 27.42 2.98 11.56
N LEU A 109 26.52 3.58 12.36
CA LEU A 109 25.14 3.13 12.50
C LEU A 109 24.40 3.14 11.15
N GLU A 110 24.66 4.12 10.30
CA GLU A 110 24.04 4.19 8.98
C GLU A 110 24.43 3.00 8.11
N THR A 111 25.72 2.66 8.10
CA THR A 111 26.23 1.53 7.33
C THR A 111 25.63 0.23 7.83
N VAL A 112 25.64 0.01 9.14
CA VAL A 112 25.08 -1.21 9.74
C VAL A 112 23.58 -1.35 9.44
N VAL A 113 22.80 -0.28 9.60
CA VAL A 113 21.34 -0.34 9.34
C VAL A 113 21.05 -0.53 7.86
N ARG A 114 21.84 0.07 6.95
CA ARG A 114 21.75 -0.17 5.51
C ARG A 114 22.02 -1.63 5.17
N ASP A 115 23.09 -2.21 5.70
CA ASP A 115 23.44 -3.61 5.43
C ASP A 115 22.36 -4.57 5.96
N LEU A 116 21.79 -4.29 7.14
CA LEU A 116 20.65 -5.03 7.68
C LEU A 116 19.40 -4.89 6.79
N TRP A 117 19.15 -3.70 6.25
CA TRP A 117 18.04 -3.46 5.33
C TRP A 117 18.22 -4.21 4.01
N ASP A 118 19.43 -4.21 3.46
CA ASP A 118 19.75 -4.93 2.22
C ASP A 118 19.56 -6.43 2.43
N LEU A 119 20.10 -7.00 3.50
CA LEU A 119 19.83 -8.40 3.89
C LEU A 119 18.32 -8.66 4.00
N ARG A 120 17.57 -7.76 4.62
CA ARG A 120 16.12 -7.90 4.78
C ARG A 120 15.38 -7.96 3.43
N LEU A 121 15.89 -7.28 2.40
CA LEU A 121 15.26 -7.16 1.09
C LEU A 121 15.70 -8.20 0.05
N ARG A 122 16.79 -8.96 0.27
CA ARG A 122 17.29 -9.95 -0.72
C ARG A 122 16.25 -10.97 -1.18
N GLY A 123 15.35 -11.38 -0.30
CA GLY A 123 14.25 -12.29 -0.65
C GLY A 123 13.05 -11.66 -1.34
N SER A 124 13.07 -10.34 -1.57
CA SER A 124 11.92 -9.61 -2.09
C SER A 124 11.69 -9.94 -3.56
N PRO A 125 10.42 -9.98 -4.02
CA PRO A 125 10.11 -10.11 -5.45
C PRO A 125 10.77 -9.03 -6.33
N ALA A 126 11.07 -7.86 -5.76
CA ALA A 126 11.82 -6.80 -6.45
C ALA A 126 13.26 -7.24 -6.77
N ALA A 127 13.96 -7.83 -5.78
CA ALA A 127 15.32 -8.33 -5.94
C ALA A 127 15.38 -9.53 -6.90
N ALA A 128 14.41 -10.45 -6.82
CA ALA A 128 14.32 -11.58 -7.74
C ALA A 128 14.12 -11.15 -9.21
N THR A 129 13.44 -10.03 -9.46
CA THR A 129 13.29 -9.50 -10.83
C THR A 129 14.62 -8.96 -11.36
N GLU A 130 15.41 -8.26 -10.53
CA GLU A 130 16.71 -7.74 -10.93
C GLU A 130 17.71 -8.87 -11.26
N GLU A 131 17.72 -9.93 -10.45
CA GLU A 131 18.53 -11.14 -10.71
C GLU A 131 18.13 -11.80 -12.04
N GLN A 132 16.83 -11.90 -12.33
CA GLN A 132 16.34 -12.42 -13.61
C GLN A 132 16.74 -11.54 -14.80
N MET A 133 16.68 -10.21 -14.67
CA MET A 133 17.06 -9.27 -15.74
C MET A 133 18.58 -9.25 -15.99
N LEU A 134 19.40 -9.40 -14.95
CA LEU A 134 20.85 -9.53 -15.05
C LEU A 134 21.24 -10.87 -15.69
N HIS A 135 20.56 -11.95 -15.33
CA HIS A 135 20.77 -13.27 -15.92
C HIS A 135 20.39 -13.28 -17.42
N ASP A 136 19.22 -12.72 -17.77
CA ASP A 136 18.74 -12.58 -19.16
C ASP A 136 19.67 -11.73 -20.04
N SER A 137 20.37 -10.75 -19.45
CA SER A 137 21.37 -9.93 -20.15
C SER A 137 22.71 -10.66 -20.38
N THR A 138 22.93 -11.82 -19.75
CA THR A 138 24.20 -12.59 -19.84
C THR A 138 24.06 -13.98 -20.46
N SER A 139 22.84 -14.47 -20.67
CA SER A 139 22.57 -15.74 -21.34
C SER A 139 22.00 -15.52 -22.74
N GLU A 140 22.79 -15.81 -23.78
CA GLU A 140 22.23 -16.01 -25.12
C GLU A 140 21.27 -17.22 -25.08
N ALA A 141 19.99 -16.93 -25.34
CA ALA A 141 18.96 -17.85 -25.81
C ALA A 141 18.95 -19.28 -25.24
N GLU A 142 18.33 -19.48 -24.08
CA GLU A 142 17.57 -20.72 -23.83
C GLU A 142 16.12 -20.38 -23.45
N LEU A 143 15.22 -20.64 -24.41
CA LEU A 143 13.77 -20.61 -24.24
C LEU A 143 13.36 -21.65 -23.19
N SER A 144 13.16 -21.22 -21.93
CA SER A 144 12.55 -22.07 -20.92
C SER A 144 11.06 -22.23 -21.23
N VAL A 145 10.70 -23.36 -21.82
CA VAL A 145 9.34 -23.81 -22.10
C VAL A 145 8.55 -23.89 -20.78
N PHE A 146 7.50 -23.09 -20.67
CA PHE A 146 6.54 -23.09 -19.57
C PHE A 146 5.74 -24.41 -19.58
N SER A 147 6.12 -25.36 -18.71
CA SER A 147 5.37 -26.60 -18.51
C SER A 147 4.33 -26.41 -17.42
N SER A 148 3.08 -26.17 -17.82
CA SER A 148 1.92 -26.18 -16.95
C SER A 148 1.55 -27.63 -16.63
N GLN A 149 1.76 -28.08 -15.39
CA GLN A 149 1.09 -29.27 -14.88
C GLN A 149 0.46 -28.98 -13.51
N PRO A 150 -0.84 -29.25 -13.32
CA PRO A 150 -1.52 -29.04 -12.05
C PRO A 150 -1.22 -30.21 -11.11
N THR A 151 -0.65 -29.93 -9.94
CA THR A 151 -0.59 -30.89 -8.83
C THR A 151 -1.82 -30.69 -7.94
N SER A 152 -2.81 -31.56 -8.14
CA SER A 152 -3.85 -31.82 -7.17
C SER A 152 -3.29 -32.76 -6.10
N GLU A 153 -3.10 -32.28 -4.88
CA GLU A 153 -3.05 -33.14 -3.70
C GLU A 153 -3.91 -32.54 -2.60
N GLN A 154 -4.85 -33.36 -2.17
CA GLN A 154 -5.81 -33.15 -1.11
C GLN A 154 -5.08 -33.23 0.24
N ASP A 155 -5.42 -32.34 1.17
CA ASP A 155 -5.31 -32.65 2.60
C ASP A 155 -6.39 -31.88 3.37
N GLU A 156 -7.54 -32.56 3.51
CA GLU A 156 -8.59 -32.27 4.49
C GLU A 156 -8.33 -33.19 5.69
N SER A 157 -7.86 -32.64 6.81
CA SER A 157 -8.17 -33.15 8.15
C SER A 157 -7.78 -32.15 9.23
N GLY A 158 -8.81 -31.65 9.91
CA GLY A 158 -8.69 -30.64 10.95
C GLY A 158 -7.99 -31.15 12.22
N SER A 159 -7.20 -30.27 12.81
CA SER A 159 -7.15 -30.15 14.26
C SER A 159 -7.06 -28.67 14.64
N THR A 160 -8.06 -28.24 15.39
CA THR A 160 -8.20 -26.90 15.95
C THR A 160 -7.23 -26.74 17.11
N LEU A 161 -6.04 -26.24 16.83
CA LEU A 161 -5.12 -25.71 17.85
C LEU A 161 -4.73 -24.28 17.46
N PRO A 162 -4.68 -23.33 18.41
CA PRO A 162 -4.47 -21.93 18.09
C PRO A 162 -3.10 -21.77 17.45
N HIS A 163 -3.09 -21.23 16.23
CA HIS A 163 -1.94 -20.94 15.40
C HIS A 163 -0.84 -20.26 16.24
N ARG A 164 0.14 -21.06 16.70
CA ARG A 164 1.32 -20.57 17.41
C ARG A 164 2.01 -19.59 16.45
N LYS A 165 1.91 -18.29 16.74
CA LYS A 165 2.47 -17.23 15.89
C LYS A 165 3.93 -17.57 15.60
N LYS A 166 4.25 -17.95 14.35
CA LYS A 166 5.64 -18.23 13.94
C LYS A 166 6.47 -16.97 14.24
N ARG A 167 7.38 -17.07 15.21
CA ARG A 167 8.18 -15.92 15.70
C ARG A 167 9.24 -15.50 14.67
N ALA A 168 9.86 -16.47 14.00
CA ALA A 168 10.79 -16.24 12.90
C ALA A 168 10.07 -16.33 11.55
N LYS A 169 10.40 -15.42 10.62
CA LYS A 169 9.89 -15.42 9.25
C LYS A 169 11.02 -15.80 8.29
N SER A 170 10.74 -16.69 7.35
CA SER A 170 11.63 -16.94 6.20
C SER A 170 11.52 -15.80 5.20
N TRP A 171 12.66 -15.43 4.60
CA TRP A 171 12.82 -14.47 3.52
C TRP A 171 13.47 -15.15 2.30
N ALA A 172 13.36 -16.46 2.15
CA ALA A 172 13.86 -17.14 0.97
C ALA A 172 13.09 -16.68 -0.30
N SER A 173 13.80 -16.64 -1.43
CA SER A 173 13.27 -16.15 -2.72
C SER A 173 12.19 -17.05 -3.31
N ASP A 174 12.13 -18.32 -2.88
CA ASP A 174 11.09 -19.30 -3.22
C ASP A 174 9.70 -18.90 -2.69
N ALA A 175 9.65 -17.97 -1.73
CA ALA A 175 8.40 -17.49 -1.15
C ALA A 175 7.53 -16.73 -2.17
N GLY A 176 8.10 -16.21 -3.26
CA GLY A 176 7.36 -15.50 -4.31
C GLY A 176 6.39 -14.44 -3.76
N ASP A 177 5.10 -14.58 -4.05
CA ASP A 177 4.02 -13.70 -3.56
C ASP A 177 3.76 -13.79 -2.04
N GLY A 178 4.30 -14.81 -1.37
CA GLY A 178 4.25 -15.03 0.08
C GLY A 178 5.35 -14.31 0.87
N TRP A 179 6.23 -13.55 0.22
CA TRP A 179 7.28 -12.81 0.91
C TRP A 179 6.69 -11.81 1.92
N PRO A 180 7.06 -11.88 3.21
CA PRO A 180 6.46 -11.02 4.21
C PRO A 180 7.00 -9.60 4.06
N ALA A 181 6.13 -8.62 3.80
CA ALA A 181 6.55 -7.21 3.71
C ALA A 181 7.07 -6.67 5.07
N PRO A 182 8.14 -5.83 5.09
CA PRO A 182 8.59 -5.12 6.28
C PRO A 182 7.49 -4.17 6.77
N ARG A 183 7.29 -4.06 8.07
CA ARG A 183 6.33 -3.13 8.67
C ARG A 183 7.04 -1.91 9.22
N LEU A 184 6.29 -0.85 9.51
CA LEU A 184 6.84 0.37 10.11
C LEU A 184 7.54 0.16 11.45
N PRO A 185 7.03 -0.63 12.43
CA PRO A 185 7.78 -0.92 13.65
C PRO A 185 9.12 -1.59 13.39
N ASP A 186 9.23 -2.33 12.27
CA ASP A 186 10.47 -3.00 11.91
C ASP A 186 11.58 -1.98 11.54
N THR A 187 11.25 -0.73 11.17
CA THR A 187 12.23 0.35 10.93
C THR A 187 12.95 0.78 12.23
N LEU A 188 12.19 1.01 13.30
CA LEU A 188 12.75 1.29 14.62
C LEU A 188 13.49 0.06 15.18
N ALA A 189 12.96 -1.15 14.91
CA ALA A 189 13.63 -2.38 15.30
C ALA A 189 14.99 -2.54 14.61
N LEU A 190 15.11 -2.24 13.32
CA LEU A 190 16.38 -2.23 12.59
C LEU A 190 17.36 -1.22 13.19
N CYS A 191 16.91 0.01 13.46
CA CYS A 191 17.74 1.02 14.12
C CYS A 191 18.25 0.55 15.50
N TYR A 192 17.40 -0.11 16.28
CA TYR A 192 17.77 -0.68 17.57
C TYR A 192 18.79 -1.83 17.42
N LEU A 193 18.56 -2.75 16.48
CA LEU A 193 19.48 -3.86 16.22
C LEU A 193 20.84 -3.36 15.71
N GLY A 194 20.87 -2.30 14.91
CA GLY A 194 22.11 -1.61 14.53
C GLY A 194 22.84 -1.02 15.73
N CYS A 195 22.12 -0.35 16.65
CA CYS A 195 22.69 0.11 17.92
C CYS A 195 23.27 -1.05 18.74
N LEU A 196 22.57 -2.18 18.78
CA LEU A 196 23.00 -3.38 19.53
C LEU A 196 24.30 -3.96 18.96
N LEU A 197 24.41 -4.09 17.63
CA LEU A 197 25.63 -4.53 16.93
C LEU A 197 26.82 -3.61 17.23
N LEU A 198 26.58 -2.30 17.30
CA LEU A 198 27.60 -1.30 17.65
C LEU A 198 27.87 -1.18 19.16
N ARG A 199 27.28 -2.06 19.98
CA ARG A 199 27.42 -2.07 21.45
C ARG A 199 26.97 -0.75 22.11
N ALA A 200 26.13 0.03 21.42
CA ALA A 200 25.61 1.29 21.94
C ALA A 200 24.60 1.01 23.07
N PRO A 201 24.67 1.74 24.20
CA PRO A 201 23.77 1.53 25.33
C PRO A 201 22.42 2.25 25.10
N THR A 202 21.75 1.93 24.00
CA THR A 202 20.44 2.47 23.64
C THR A 202 19.35 1.47 24.00
N ARG A 203 18.28 1.90 24.67
CA ARG A 203 17.20 1.00 25.11
C ARG A 203 16.04 1.02 24.12
N ILE A 204 15.29 -0.08 24.05
CA ILE A 204 14.05 -0.14 23.26
C ILE A 204 13.05 0.94 23.73
N GLY A 205 12.98 1.19 25.04
CA GLY A 205 12.15 2.25 25.61
C GLY A 205 12.54 3.66 25.15
N ASP A 206 13.81 3.90 24.80
CA ASP A 206 14.23 5.19 24.24
C ASP A 206 13.61 5.42 22.86
N PHE A 207 13.59 4.41 21.99
CA PHE A 207 12.92 4.48 20.69
C PHE A 207 11.41 4.73 20.81
N VAL A 208 10.74 4.03 21.75
CA VAL A 208 9.31 4.26 22.03
C VAL A 208 9.08 5.71 22.45
N ARG A 209 9.91 6.23 23.37
CA ARG A 209 9.83 7.60 23.86
C ARG A 209 10.08 8.63 22.76
N TRP A 210 11.09 8.43 21.92
CA TRP A 210 11.41 9.34 20.81
C TRP A 210 10.31 9.36 19.76
N ALA A 211 9.71 8.20 19.46
CA ALA A 211 8.63 8.11 18.48
C ALA A 211 7.31 8.70 19.02
N LYS A 212 7.00 8.49 20.31
CA LYS A 212 5.85 9.12 20.99
C LYS A 212 6.01 10.63 21.09
N GLY A 213 7.23 11.11 21.38
CA GLY A 213 7.55 12.53 21.45
C GLY A 213 7.61 13.24 20.09
N GLY A 214 7.54 12.49 18.98
CA GLY A 214 7.68 13.05 17.63
C GLY A 214 9.09 13.51 17.29
N ASN A 215 10.09 13.13 18.09
CA ASN A 215 11.49 13.49 17.87
C ASN A 215 12.09 12.70 16.70
N ILE A 216 11.81 11.40 16.65
CA ILE A 216 12.25 10.53 15.57
C ILE A 216 11.10 10.31 14.59
N THR A 217 11.39 10.45 13.29
CA THR A 217 10.35 10.38 12.25
C THR A 217 9.68 9.01 12.22
N TYR A 218 8.36 9.00 12.40
CA TYR A 218 7.54 7.79 12.35
C TYR A 218 6.23 7.98 11.56
N LYS A 219 5.95 9.21 11.08
CA LYS A 219 4.58 9.64 10.72
C LYS A 219 4.42 10.33 9.35
N GLN A 220 5.48 10.57 8.58
CA GLN A 220 5.33 11.38 7.36
C GLN A 220 6.21 10.96 6.19
N ALA A 221 5.56 10.58 5.08
CA ALA A 221 6.01 10.99 3.77
C ALA A 221 4.81 11.33 2.88
N GLU A 222 4.84 12.49 2.22
CA GLU A 222 3.79 12.94 1.29
C GLU A 222 3.54 11.93 0.14
N MET A 223 4.55 11.09 -0.13
CA MET A 223 4.51 10.04 -1.13
C MET A 223 3.44 8.96 -0.83
N TRP A 224 3.02 8.79 0.43
CA TRP A 224 2.07 7.75 0.85
C TRP A 224 0.64 7.99 0.35
N ASN A 225 0.33 9.22 -0.04
CA ASN A 225 -0.97 9.58 -0.61
C ASN A 225 -1.26 8.83 -1.93
N ARG A 226 -0.24 8.26 -2.57
CA ARG A 226 -0.34 7.50 -3.82
C ARG A 226 -0.53 5.98 -3.63
N LEU A 227 -0.39 5.48 -2.40
CA LEU A 227 -0.52 4.06 -2.08
C LEU A 227 -1.99 3.60 -2.09
N PRO A 228 -2.27 2.30 -2.33
CA PRO A 228 -3.58 1.72 -2.06
C PRO A 228 -4.05 1.95 -0.63
N ALA A 229 -5.37 2.01 -0.43
CA ALA A 229 -5.98 2.23 0.88
C ALA A 229 -5.52 1.22 1.95
N THR A 230 -5.22 -0.03 1.56
CA THR A 230 -4.72 -1.06 2.48
C THR A 230 -3.37 -0.69 3.10
N HIS A 231 -2.44 -0.19 2.29
CA HIS A 231 -1.12 0.25 2.75
C HIS A 231 -1.23 1.59 3.49
N GLN A 232 -2.07 2.52 3.01
CA GLN A 232 -2.29 3.81 3.67
C GLN A 232 -2.75 3.67 5.13
N LYS A 233 -3.63 2.71 5.43
CA LYS A 233 -4.07 2.43 6.81
C LYS A 233 -2.91 2.08 7.74
N GLN A 234 -1.86 1.40 7.25
CA GLN A 234 -0.71 1.03 8.06
C GLN A 234 0.11 2.27 8.47
N PHE A 235 0.25 3.24 7.57
CA PHE A 235 0.90 4.51 7.87
C PHE A 235 0.05 5.42 8.75
N GLN A 236 -1.27 5.50 8.51
CA GLN A 236 -2.18 6.28 9.36
C GLN A 236 -2.25 5.77 10.81
N VAL A 237 -2.17 4.45 11.03
CA VAL A 237 -2.10 3.89 12.39
C VAL A 237 -0.74 4.17 13.04
N ALA A 238 0.34 4.18 12.24
CA ALA A 238 1.67 4.57 12.71
C ALA A 238 1.75 6.05 13.11
N ASP A 239 0.91 6.93 12.55
CA ASP A 239 0.77 8.34 12.96
C ASP A 239 0.41 8.53 14.44
N LEU A 240 0.01 7.48 15.14
CA LEU A 240 -0.27 7.56 16.57
C LEU A 240 0.89 7.07 17.45
N ALA A 241 1.90 6.38 16.88
CA ALA A 241 3.09 5.87 17.58
C ALA A 241 2.75 5.23 18.95
N ARG A 242 1.62 4.52 19.07
CA ARG A 242 1.08 4.12 20.37
C ARG A 242 1.93 3.05 21.05
N PHE A 243 2.52 2.14 20.28
CA PHE A 243 3.37 1.03 20.76
C PHE A 243 2.84 0.41 22.06
N ASP A 244 1.53 0.20 22.12
CA ASP A 244 0.88 -0.41 23.28
C ASP A 244 1.28 -1.91 23.33
N ASP A 245 1.21 -2.54 24.51
CA ASP A 245 1.42 -3.98 24.70
C ASP A 245 2.77 -4.57 24.25
N GLY A 246 3.84 -3.76 24.21
CA GLY A 246 5.18 -4.26 23.87
C GLY A 246 5.35 -4.63 22.40
N GLU A 247 4.59 -3.98 21.50
CA GLU A 247 4.66 -4.21 20.06
C GLU A 247 6.09 -4.06 19.51
N LEU A 248 6.83 -3.02 19.94
CA LEU A 248 8.20 -2.81 19.47
C LEU A 248 9.15 -3.90 19.97
N HIS A 249 9.02 -4.35 21.23
CA HIS A 249 9.78 -5.49 21.75
C HIS A 249 9.53 -6.75 20.91
N SER A 250 8.27 -7.00 20.56
CA SER A 250 7.90 -8.12 19.71
C SER A 250 8.46 -7.97 18.29
N SER A 251 8.47 -6.78 17.71
CA SER A 251 9.07 -6.51 16.39
C SER A 251 10.58 -6.77 16.43
N VAL A 252 11.31 -6.22 17.41
CA VAL A 252 12.75 -6.46 17.62
C VAL A 252 13.06 -7.95 17.75
N MET A 253 12.33 -8.66 18.62
CA MET A 253 12.54 -10.09 18.84
C MET A 253 12.27 -10.91 17.57
N ASN A 254 11.13 -10.68 16.91
CA ASN A 254 10.79 -11.41 15.69
C ASN A 254 11.78 -11.12 14.56
N LEU A 255 12.27 -9.88 14.46
CA LEU A 255 13.25 -9.48 13.45
C LEU A 255 14.60 -10.13 13.72
N ALA A 256 15.08 -10.12 14.96
CA ALA A 256 16.32 -10.80 15.35
C ALA A 256 16.26 -12.32 15.07
N LEU A 257 15.13 -12.96 15.42
CA LEU A 257 14.91 -14.38 15.13
C LEU A 257 14.83 -14.66 13.63
N SER A 258 14.27 -13.74 12.84
CA SER A 258 14.22 -13.87 11.39
C SER A 258 15.62 -13.74 10.79
N PHE A 259 16.43 -12.78 11.23
CA PHE A 259 17.82 -12.66 10.79
C PHE A 259 18.65 -13.91 11.10
N HIS A 260 18.47 -14.48 12.29
CA HIS A 260 19.13 -15.74 12.65
C HIS A 260 18.65 -16.90 11.76
N ALA A 261 17.34 -17.02 11.53
CA ALA A 261 16.79 -18.10 10.70
C ALA A 261 17.21 -18.02 9.21
N ASN A 262 17.48 -16.83 8.68
CA ASN A 262 17.82 -16.65 7.26
C ASN A 262 19.33 -16.59 6.99
N TYR A 263 20.12 -16.07 7.93
CA TYR A 263 21.54 -15.77 7.72
C TYR A 263 22.44 -16.26 8.84
N GLU A 264 21.91 -17.01 9.80
CA GLU A 264 22.62 -17.45 11.01
C GLU A 264 23.25 -16.30 11.81
N MET A 265 22.80 -15.06 11.59
CA MET A 265 23.35 -13.89 12.25
C MET A 265 23.05 -13.93 13.75
N VAL A 266 24.08 -13.68 14.55
CA VAL A 266 24.00 -13.63 16.01
C VAL A 266 24.17 -12.18 16.47
N PHE A 267 23.18 -11.68 17.21
CA PHE A 267 23.27 -10.37 17.84
C PHE A 267 24.03 -10.49 19.17
N PRO A 268 24.90 -9.52 19.51
CA PRO A 268 25.60 -9.52 20.79
C PRO A 268 24.61 -9.36 21.95
N PRO A 269 24.98 -9.81 23.17
CA PRO A 269 24.18 -9.58 24.36
C PRO A 269 24.04 -8.08 24.64
N LEU A 270 23.06 -7.70 25.46
CA LEU A 270 22.88 -6.31 25.87
C LEU A 270 24.13 -5.76 26.57
N ASN A 271 24.31 -4.45 26.53
CA ASN A 271 25.35 -3.80 27.33
C ASN A 271 24.82 -3.62 28.76
N ASP A 272 24.70 -4.73 29.48
CA ASP A 272 24.00 -4.81 30.78
C ASP A 272 24.56 -3.79 31.77
N VAL A 273 25.88 -3.65 31.86
CA VAL A 273 26.54 -2.70 32.77
C VAL A 273 26.09 -1.26 32.52
N LEU A 274 26.15 -0.80 31.26
CA LEU A 274 25.78 0.59 30.93
C LEU A 274 24.27 0.81 31.03
N ILE A 275 23.45 -0.17 30.66
CA ILE A 275 21.99 -0.07 30.75
C ILE A 275 21.54 -0.04 32.21
N THR A 276 22.10 -0.90 33.07
CA THR A 276 21.81 -0.88 34.51
C THR A 276 22.23 0.44 35.14
N LEU A 277 23.40 0.96 34.78
CA LEU A 277 23.85 2.27 35.27
C LEU A 277 22.89 3.40 34.84
N GLN A 278 22.33 3.36 33.63
CA GLN A 278 21.31 4.31 33.19
C GLN A 278 20.06 4.22 34.06
N TYR A 279 19.54 3.02 34.32
CA TYR A 279 18.36 2.84 35.18
C TYR A 279 18.60 3.29 36.62
N VAL A 280 19.77 2.98 37.19
CA VAL A 280 20.16 3.42 38.53
C VAL A 280 20.14 4.95 38.62
N ARG A 281 20.67 5.63 37.61
CA ARG A 281 20.65 7.10 37.52
C ARG A 281 19.24 7.66 37.36
N GLU A 282 18.43 7.06 36.49
CA GLU A 282 17.04 7.51 36.26
C GLU A 282 16.14 7.33 37.48
N LEU A 283 16.35 6.25 38.23
CA LEU A 283 15.61 5.97 39.47
C LEU A 283 16.16 6.74 40.68
N GLY A 284 17.25 7.50 40.52
CA GLY A 284 17.89 8.24 41.62
C GLY A 284 18.43 7.34 42.74
N LEU A 285 18.75 6.08 42.43
CA LEU A 285 19.22 5.13 43.43
C LEU A 285 20.65 5.51 43.87
N PRO A 286 20.97 5.43 45.19
CA PRO A 286 22.32 5.66 45.67
C PRO A 286 23.27 4.71 44.93
N GLY A 287 24.18 5.30 44.14
CA GLY A 287 24.80 4.61 43.03
C GLY A 287 25.67 3.41 43.44
N LEU A 288 25.70 2.40 42.55
CA LEU A 288 26.68 1.30 42.47
C LEU A 288 28.17 1.74 42.45
N SER A 289 28.46 3.03 42.64
CA SER A 289 29.78 3.63 42.75
C SER A 289 30.62 3.01 43.88
N ALA A 290 30.01 2.65 45.01
CA ALA A 290 30.77 2.17 46.18
C ALA A 290 31.25 0.71 46.07
N HIS A 291 30.54 -0.15 45.31
CA HIS A 291 30.80 -1.60 45.34
C HIS A 291 31.47 -2.17 44.09
N LEU A 292 31.50 -1.46 42.95
CA LEU A 292 32.19 -1.91 41.73
C LEU A 292 33.56 -1.27 41.51
N TYR A 293 33.88 -0.16 42.18
CA TYR A 293 35.21 0.46 42.10
C TYR A 293 36.36 -0.42 42.65
N PRO A 294 36.19 -1.27 43.69
CA PRO A 294 37.27 -2.13 44.16
C PRO A 294 37.59 -3.29 43.20
N ALA A 295 36.62 -3.72 42.39
CA ALA A 295 36.76 -4.91 41.54
C ALA A 295 37.61 -4.66 40.27
N LEU A 296 37.85 -3.41 39.90
CA LEU A 296 38.67 -3.04 38.73
C LEU A 296 40.08 -2.53 39.11
N ASN A 297 40.34 -2.28 40.39
CA ASN A 297 41.66 -1.85 40.91
C ASN A 297 42.30 -2.89 41.84
N GLY A 298 41.84 -4.14 41.78
CA GLY A 298 42.36 -5.27 42.55
C GLY A 298 43.15 -6.25 41.69
N ASN A 299 44.23 -5.78 41.06
CA ASN A 299 45.51 -6.48 40.82
C ASN A 299 46.48 -5.58 40.04
#